data_AF-A0A4Z2C1E3-F1
#
_entry.id   AF-A0A4Z2C1E3-F1
#
_cell.length_a   1.000
_cell.length_b   1.000
_cell.length_c   1.000
_cell.angle_alpha   90.00
_cell.angle_beta   90.00
_cell.angle_gamma   90.00
#
_symmetry.space_group_name_H-M   'P 1'
#
loop_
_entity.id
_entity.type
_entity.pdbx_description
1 polymer ?
#
loop_
_entity_poly.entity_id
_entity_poly.type
_entity_poly.pdbx_seq_one_letter_code
_entity_poly.pdbx_strand_id
1 'polypeptide(L)'
;ADALATIFSSILSAHFLQGGFSYGVSRSVGTLIQAAICLHQKISQNFFPTAIRFHYIFNLRDLANIFQGILFALPETIRYPSDLVHLWLHESSRVYSDKLMEEKDVELFNKILLDTGKRYFEGVDESMFIHQPLVYCHFAQGVGEPRYHQVSDWEKLQKTLADALEHYNELHAVMDLVLFEEAIQHV
;
A
#
# COMPACT_ATOMS: atom_id res chain seq x y z
N ALA A 1 4.92 22.00 -5.78
CA ALA A 1 5.43 20.92 -4.91
C ALA A 1 5.22 21.29 -3.44
N ASP A 2 5.62 22.50 -3.03
CA ASP A 2 5.61 22.92 -1.62
C ASP A 2 4.24 22.91 -0.95
N ALA A 3 3.18 23.39 -1.61
CA ALA A 3 1.84 23.40 -1.02
C ALA A 3 1.31 21.98 -0.70
N LEU A 4 1.60 20.99 -1.55
CA LEU A 4 1.18 19.60 -1.33
C LEU A 4 1.94 18.98 -0.17
N ALA A 5 3.25 19.22 -0.11
CA ALA A 5 4.08 18.78 1.01
C ALA A 5 3.55 19.36 2.32
N THR A 6 3.16 20.64 2.36
CA THR A 6 2.59 21.28 3.55
C THR A 6 1.26 20.65 3.98
N ILE A 7 0.33 20.42 3.05
CA ILE A 7 -1.00 19.85 3.36
C ILE A 7 -0.85 18.45 3.94
N PHE A 8 -0.17 17.55 3.23
CA PHE A 8 -0.03 16.16 3.66
C PHE A 8 0.88 16.02 4.89
N SER A 9 1.87 16.90 5.05
CA SER A 9 2.67 16.97 6.27
C SER A 9 1.85 17.33 7.49
N SER A 10 0.95 18.30 7.39
CA SER A 10 0.06 18.65 8.51
C SER A 10 -0.81 17.46 8.94
N ILE A 11 -1.44 16.79 7.97
CA ILE A 11 -2.36 15.67 8.22
C ILE A 11 -1.62 14.48 8.83
N LEU A 12 -0.55 14.02 8.18
CA LEU A 12 0.18 12.84 8.67
C LEU A 12 0.91 13.14 9.97
N SER A 13 1.54 14.31 10.11
CA SER A 13 2.19 14.66 11.37
C SER A 13 1.19 14.70 12.52
N ALA A 14 -0.03 15.20 12.30
CA ALA A 14 -1.08 15.14 13.31
C ALA A 14 -1.43 13.68 13.67
N HIS A 15 -1.63 12.81 12.68
CA HIS A 15 -1.92 11.38 12.90
C HIS A 15 -0.83 10.70 13.73
N PHE A 16 0.44 10.86 13.35
CA PHE A 16 1.55 10.17 14.00
C PHE A 16 1.92 10.78 15.37
N LEU A 17 1.81 12.11 15.54
CA LEU A 17 2.11 12.76 16.82
C LEU A 17 0.98 12.58 17.85
N GLN A 18 -0.28 12.62 17.42
CA GLN A 18 -1.44 12.50 18.32
C GLN A 18 -1.90 11.06 18.50
N GLY A 19 -1.62 10.19 17.53
CA GLY A 19 -2.03 8.78 17.56
C GLY A 19 -1.22 7.89 18.50
N GLY A 20 -0.17 8.42 19.16
CA GLY A 20 0.63 7.65 20.13
C GLY A 20 1.70 6.75 19.51
N PHE A 21 2.15 7.06 18.28
CA PHE A 21 3.22 6.33 17.63
C PHE A 21 4.59 6.61 18.28
N SER A 22 5.55 5.71 18.03
CA SER A 22 6.91 5.88 18.55
C SER A 22 7.59 7.12 17.96
N TYR A 23 8.47 7.75 18.74
CA TYR A 23 9.19 8.95 18.31
C TYR A 23 9.97 8.72 17.01
N GLY A 24 10.56 7.53 16.84
CA GLY A 24 11.28 7.16 15.61
C GLY A 24 10.37 7.17 14.39
N VAL A 25 9.17 6.60 14.51
CA VAL A 25 8.16 6.60 13.43
C VAL A 25 7.75 8.03 13.09
N SER A 26 7.37 8.84 14.08
CA SER A 26 6.93 10.22 13.86
C SER A 26 8.01 11.09 13.20
N ARG A 27 9.30 10.85 13.49
CA ARG A 27 10.43 11.52 12.84
C ARG A 27 10.61 11.15 11.36
N SER A 28 10.20 9.94 10.97
CA SER A 28 10.34 9.44 9.60
C SER A 28 9.23 9.93 8.64
N VAL A 29 8.13 10.47 9.16
CA VAL A 29 6.98 10.95 8.38
C VAL A 29 7.36 12.01 7.34
N GLY A 30 8.24 12.95 7.70
CA GLY A 30 8.69 13.99 6.77
C GLY A 30 9.40 13.38 5.55
N THR A 31 10.26 12.41 5.78
CA THR A 31 10.96 11.66 4.72
C THR A 31 9.98 10.85 3.87
N LEU A 32 8.98 10.22 4.49
CA LEU A 32 7.92 9.48 3.80
C LEU A 32 7.15 10.33 2.80
N ILE A 33 6.77 11.54 3.20
CA ILE A 33 6.02 12.46 2.33
C ILE A 33 6.87 12.85 1.12
N GLN A 34 8.17 13.12 1.32
CA GLN A 34 9.07 13.43 0.21
C GLN A 34 9.23 12.24 -0.74
N ALA A 35 9.36 11.02 -0.19
CA ALA A 35 9.42 9.80 -0.99
C ALA A 35 8.15 9.59 -1.82
N ALA A 36 6.97 9.73 -1.21
CA ALA A 36 5.68 9.58 -1.88
C ALA A 36 5.45 10.63 -2.98
N ILE A 37 5.81 11.90 -2.73
CA ILE A 37 5.74 12.97 -3.75
C ILE A 37 6.70 12.67 -4.90
N CYS A 38 7.94 12.26 -4.59
CA CYS A 38 8.92 11.90 -5.61
C CYS A 38 8.46 10.71 -6.45
N LEU A 39 7.91 9.68 -5.80
CA LEU A 39 7.33 8.52 -6.48
C LEU A 39 6.21 8.96 -7.42
N HIS A 40 5.22 9.71 -6.93
CA HIS A 40 4.11 10.19 -7.73
C HIS A 40 4.58 10.94 -8.99
N GLN A 41 5.55 11.83 -8.84
CA GLN A 41 6.15 12.55 -9.96
C GLN A 41 6.78 11.60 -10.99
N LYS A 42 7.53 10.59 -10.53
CA LYS A 42 8.12 9.58 -11.43
C LYS A 42 7.05 8.75 -12.12
N ILE A 43 5.99 8.34 -11.43
CA ILE A 43 4.88 7.58 -12.02
C ILE A 43 4.21 8.41 -13.12
N SER A 44 3.81 9.66 -12.83
CA SER A 44 3.21 10.55 -13.83
C SER A 44 4.12 10.88 -15.01
N GLN A 45 5.45 10.74 -14.87
CA GLN A 45 6.44 10.98 -15.91
C GLN A 45 6.81 9.74 -16.74
N ASN A 46 6.51 8.52 -16.26
CA ASN A 46 6.84 7.28 -16.97
C ASN A 46 5.60 6.63 -17.57
N PHE A 47 4.44 6.81 -16.95
CA PHE A 47 3.19 6.19 -17.38
C PHE A 47 2.22 7.26 -17.90
N PHE A 48 2.22 7.45 -19.23
CA PHE A 48 1.36 8.41 -19.91
C PHE A 48 0.14 7.75 -20.53
N PRO A 49 -0.99 8.48 -20.62
CA PRO A 49 -2.15 7.99 -21.34
C PRO A 49 -1.83 7.88 -22.83
N THR A 50 -2.13 6.72 -23.41
CA THR A 50 -2.08 6.48 -24.86
C THR A 50 -3.46 6.04 -25.36
N ALA A 51 -3.63 5.86 -26.66
CA ALA A 51 -4.88 5.34 -27.22
C ALA A 51 -5.26 3.96 -26.64
N ILE A 52 -4.25 3.13 -26.31
CA ILE A 52 -4.44 1.79 -25.71
C ILE A 52 -4.51 1.90 -24.19
N ARG A 53 -3.66 2.74 -23.59
CA ARG A 53 -3.52 2.90 -22.13
C ARG A 53 -4.17 4.19 -21.64
N PHE A 54 -5.40 4.46 -22.07
CA PHE A 54 -6.09 5.73 -21.80
C PHE A 54 -6.37 5.96 -20.31
N HIS A 55 -6.40 4.89 -19.51
CA HIS A 55 -6.63 4.91 -18.07
C HIS A 55 -5.36 5.23 -17.25
N TYR A 56 -4.19 5.37 -17.88
CA TYR A 56 -2.93 5.76 -17.23
C TYR A 56 -2.93 7.26 -16.90
N ILE A 57 -3.89 7.68 -16.08
CA ILE A 57 -4.07 9.07 -15.64
C ILE A 57 -3.82 9.09 -14.14
N PHE A 58 -2.60 9.46 -13.77
CA PHE A 58 -2.17 9.59 -12.38
C PHE A 58 -2.28 11.04 -11.95
N ASN A 59 -3.16 11.31 -10.98
CA ASN A 59 -3.45 12.63 -10.46
C ASN A 59 -3.29 12.68 -8.93
N LEU A 60 -3.50 13.85 -8.33
CA LEU A 60 -3.29 14.05 -6.90
C LEU A 60 -4.20 13.20 -5.99
N ARG A 61 -5.33 12.70 -6.51
CA ARG A 61 -6.17 11.73 -5.78
C ARG A 61 -5.42 10.43 -5.52
N ASP A 62 -4.59 9.99 -6.45
CA ASP A 62 -3.81 8.77 -6.28
C ASP A 62 -2.81 8.94 -5.14
N LEU A 63 -2.09 10.06 -5.12
CA LEU A 63 -1.22 10.40 -3.99
C LEU A 63 -1.99 10.51 -2.67
N ALA A 64 -3.19 11.09 -2.68
CA ALA A 64 -4.05 11.17 -1.50
C ALA A 64 -4.50 9.79 -1.01
N ASN A 65 -4.80 8.86 -1.92
CA ASN A 65 -5.20 7.49 -1.58
C ASN A 65 -4.07 6.74 -0.86
N ILE A 66 -2.80 6.93 -1.25
CA ILE A 66 -1.65 6.36 -0.53
C ILE A 66 -1.64 6.82 0.93
N PHE A 67 -1.83 8.12 1.14
CA PHE A 67 -1.85 8.67 2.49
C PHE A 67 -3.11 8.25 3.26
N GLN A 68 -4.25 8.11 2.59
CA GLN A 68 -5.46 7.57 3.21
C GLN A 68 -5.25 6.14 3.72
N GLY A 69 -4.59 5.28 2.95
CA GLY A 69 -4.20 3.93 3.39
C GLY A 69 -3.28 3.98 4.62
N ILE A 70 -2.27 4.86 4.60
CA ILE A 70 -1.37 5.06 5.74
C ILE A 70 -2.13 5.52 7.01
N LEU A 71 -3.19 6.31 6.87
CA LEU A 71 -3.99 6.80 7.99
C LEU A 71 -4.81 5.69 8.70
N PHE A 72 -5.01 4.53 8.06
CA PHE A 72 -5.63 3.38 8.73
C PHE A 72 -4.68 2.68 9.71
N ALA A 73 -3.38 2.96 9.64
CA ALA A 73 -2.42 2.39 10.55
C ALA A 73 -2.63 2.84 12.00
N LEU A 74 -2.41 1.90 12.92
CA LEU A 74 -2.43 2.12 14.36
C LEU A 74 -1.01 1.95 14.94
N PRO A 75 -0.71 2.48 16.14
CA PRO A 75 0.60 2.37 16.77
C PRO A 75 1.06 0.92 16.99
N GLU A 76 0.12 0.00 17.17
CA GLU A 76 0.42 -1.42 17.34
C GLU A 76 0.92 -2.07 16.05
N THR A 77 0.48 -1.54 14.90
CA THR A 77 0.85 -1.96 13.54
C THR A 77 2.19 -1.37 13.11
N ILE A 78 2.48 -0.12 13.49
CA ILE A 78 3.69 0.61 13.08
C ILE A 78 4.54 0.93 14.30
N ARG A 79 5.41 0.01 14.67
CA ARG A 79 6.25 0.13 15.86
C ARG A 79 7.59 0.78 15.53
N TYR A 80 8.12 0.46 14.35
CA TYR A 80 9.42 0.88 13.86
C TYR A 80 9.30 1.67 12.56
N PRO A 81 10.27 2.55 12.25
CA PRO A 81 10.30 3.26 10.97
C PRO A 81 10.26 2.33 9.75
N SER A 82 10.85 1.13 9.84
CA SER A 82 10.78 0.12 8.79
C SER A 82 9.35 -0.31 8.47
N ASP A 83 8.49 -0.42 9.49
CA ASP A 83 7.08 -0.82 9.32
C ASP A 83 6.32 0.24 8.53
N LEU A 84 6.66 1.52 8.74
CA LEU A 84 6.10 2.63 7.97
C LEU A 84 6.51 2.59 6.50
N VAL A 85 7.78 2.22 6.23
CA VAL A 85 8.28 2.03 4.87
C VAL A 85 7.56 0.88 4.19
N HIS A 86 7.41 -0.26 4.87
CA HIS A 86 6.64 -1.41 4.38
C HIS A 86 5.21 -1.02 4.01
N LEU A 87 4.52 -0.32 4.91
CA LEU A 87 3.17 0.14 4.65
C LEU A 87 3.12 1.06 3.41
N TRP A 88 4.06 2.00 3.29
CA TRP A 88 4.12 2.87 2.11
C TRP A 88 4.39 2.11 0.80
N LEU A 89 5.24 1.08 0.82
CA LEU A 89 5.47 0.23 -0.35
C LEU A 89 4.19 -0.51 -0.75
N HIS A 90 3.46 -1.05 0.22
CA HIS A 90 2.16 -1.69 0.00
C HIS A 90 1.16 -0.72 -0.63
N GLU A 91 0.89 0.41 0.03
CA GLU A 91 -0.10 1.39 -0.44
C GLU A 91 0.25 1.94 -1.82
N SER A 92 1.54 2.18 -2.08
CA SER A 92 2.00 2.65 -3.39
C SER A 92 1.74 1.62 -4.48
N SER A 93 1.92 0.32 -4.17
CA SER A 93 1.66 -0.76 -5.10
C SER A 93 0.17 -0.87 -5.41
N ARG A 94 -0.70 -0.81 -4.39
CA ARG A 94 -2.15 -0.80 -4.56
C ARG A 94 -2.66 0.34 -5.42
N VAL A 95 -2.14 1.54 -5.20
CA VAL A 95 -2.64 2.73 -5.88
C VAL A 95 -2.18 2.78 -7.35
N TYR A 96 -0.94 2.36 -7.62
CA TYR A 96 -0.34 2.51 -8.93
C TYR A 96 -0.29 1.22 -9.73
N SER A 97 0.18 0.13 -9.13
CA SER A 97 0.38 -1.16 -9.83
C SER A 97 -0.93 -1.77 -10.29
N ASP A 98 -2.00 -1.65 -9.50
CA ASP A 98 -3.32 -2.22 -9.85
C ASP A 98 -3.94 -1.55 -11.11
N LYS A 99 -3.40 -0.41 -11.56
CA LYS A 99 -3.80 0.26 -12.81
C LYS A 99 -2.98 -0.16 -14.02
N LEU A 100 -1.93 -0.93 -13.85
CA LEU A 100 -1.00 -1.31 -14.92
C LEU A 100 -1.52 -2.55 -15.64
N MET A 101 -1.38 -2.54 -16.97
CA MET A 101 -1.92 -3.57 -17.85
C MET A 101 -0.90 -4.65 -18.23
N GLU A 102 0.37 -4.28 -18.37
CA GLU A 102 1.42 -5.17 -18.88
C GLU A 102 2.44 -5.49 -17.79
N GLU A 103 2.95 -6.74 -17.79
CA GLU A 103 4.01 -7.19 -16.87
C GLU A 103 5.24 -6.28 -16.91
N LYS A 104 5.63 -5.80 -18.10
CA LYS A 104 6.74 -4.85 -18.27
C LYS A 104 6.50 -3.51 -17.57
N ASP A 105 5.24 -3.06 -17.53
CA ASP A 105 4.90 -1.83 -16.83
C ASP A 105 5.00 -2.04 -15.32
N VAL A 106 4.57 -3.21 -14.82
CA VAL A 106 4.70 -3.62 -13.40
C VAL A 106 6.17 -3.75 -13.01
N GLU A 107 7.02 -4.36 -13.84
CA GLU A 107 8.47 -4.43 -13.63
C GLU A 107 9.10 -3.04 -13.53
N LEU A 108 8.74 -2.14 -14.45
CA LEU A 108 9.21 -0.76 -14.44
C LEU A 108 8.73 -0.01 -13.19
N PHE A 109 7.47 -0.21 -12.79
CA PHE A 109 6.92 0.35 -11.55
C PHE A 109 7.70 -0.12 -10.33
N ASN A 110 7.91 -1.44 -10.19
CA ASN A 110 8.65 -2.03 -9.08
C ASN A 110 10.08 -1.48 -9.00
N LYS A 111 10.74 -1.31 -10.14
CA LYS A 111 12.06 -0.68 -10.21
C LYS A 111 12.01 0.78 -9.74
N ILE A 112 11.06 1.57 -10.23
CA ILE A 112 10.88 2.98 -9.83
C ILE A 112 10.60 3.10 -8.33
N LEU A 113 9.75 2.22 -7.80
CA LEU A 113 9.39 2.15 -6.38
C LEU A 113 10.62 1.85 -5.52
N LEU A 114 11.36 0.78 -5.86
CA LEU A 114 12.56 0.36 -5.16
C LEU A 114 13.67 1.42 -5.21
N ASP A 115 13.93 2.02 -6.38
CA ASP A 115 14.93 3.07 -6.53
C ASP A 115 14.56 4.33 -5.72
N THR A 116 13.27 4.61 -5.58
CA THR A 116 12.78 5.70 -4.73
C THR A 116 12.91 5.33 -3.26
N GLY A 117 12.58 4.11 -2.87
CA GLY A 117 12.78 3.60 -1.51
C GLY A 117 14.25 3.68 -1.07
N LYS A 118 15.17 3.13 -1.86
CA LYS A 118 16.63 3.17 -1.65
C LYS A 118 17.18 4.59 -1.51
N ARG A 119 16.56 5.57 -2.18
CA ARG A 119 16.97 6.98 -2.12
C ARG A 119 16.60 7.66 -0.80
N TYR A 120 15.44 7.31 -0.24
CA TYR A 120 14.87 8.02 0.91
C TYR A 120 15.00 7.25 2.23
N PHE A 121 15.20 5.94 2.19
CA PHE A 121 15.24 5.08 3.36
C PHE A 121 16.46 4.16 3.33
N GLU A 122 17.11 4.01 4.48
CA GLU A 122 18.17 3.03 4.69
C GLU A 122 17.57 1.63 4.87
N GLY A 123 18.28 0.60 4.42
CA GLY A 123 17.85 -0.79 4.58
C GLY A 123 16.73 -1.23 3.62
N VAL A 124 16.37 -0.41 2.63
CA VAL A 124 15.50 -0.84 1.53
C VAL A 124 16.31 -1.56 0.47
N ASP A 125 15.99 -2.83 0.24
CA ASP A 125 16.61 -3.64 -0.80
C ASP A 125 15.61 -4.56 -1.52
N GLU A 126 16.09 -5.30 -2.51
CA GLU A 126 15.26 -6.17 -3.35
C GLU A 126 14.61 -7.31 -2.56
N SER A 127 15.20 -7.75 -1.45
CA SER A 127 14.70 -8.85 -0.63
C SER A 127 13.31 -8.55 -0.05
N MET A 128 12.97 -7.26 0.11
CA MET A 128 11.65 -6.81 0.58
C MET A 128 10.51 -7.17 -0.37
N PHE A 129 10.80 -7.38 -1.66
CA PHE A 129 9.83 -7.82 -2.66
C PHE A 129 9.89 -9.32 -2.94
N ILE A 130 10.96 -9.99 -2.51
CA ILE A 130 11.25 -11.39 -2.86
C ILE A 130 10.67 -12.37 -1.84
N HIS A 131 10.64 -11.99 -0.55
CA HIS A 131 10.42 -13.00 0.50
C HIS A 131 8.95 -13.34 0.76
N GLN A 132 8.01 -12.40 0.68
CA GLN A 132 6.55 -12.62 0.78
C GLN A 132 5.79 -11.44 0.18
N PRO A 133 4.57 -11.63 -0.36
CA PRO A 133 3.74 -10.51 -0.79
C PRO A 133 3.43 -9.63 0.41
N LEU A 134 3.86 -8.37 0.32
CA LEU A 134 3.65 -7.40 1.37
C LEU A 134 2.19 -6.93 1.32
N VAL A 135 1.33 -7.54 2.14
CA VAL A 135 -0.11 -7.27 2.16
C VAL A 135 -0.53 -6.69 3.51
N TYR A 136 -1.26 -5.57 3.44
CA TYR A 136 -2.00 -5.02 4.57
C TYR A 136 -3.50 -5.10 4.25
N CYS A 137 -4.30 -5.51 5.23
CA CYS A 137 -5.75 -5.53 5.08
C CYS A 137 -6.44 -5.41 6.44
N HIS A 138 -7.73 -5.11 6.45
CA HIS A 138 -8.52 -4.99 7.67
C HIS A 138 -8.86 -6.34 8.32
N PHE A 139 -8.75 -7.43 7.58
CA PHE A 139 -9.13 -8.77 8.03
C PHE A 139 -7.92 -9.68 8.26
N ALA A 140 -6.71 -9.13 8.31
CA ALA A 140 -5.48 -9.89 8.56
C ALA A 140 -5.53 -10.69 9.88
N GLN A 141 -6.31 -10.23 10.86
CA GLN A 141 -6.51 -10.91 12.14
C GLN A 141 -7.86 -11.66 12.24
N GLY A 142 -8.73 -11.54 11.23
CA GLY A 142 -10.08 -12.11 11.17
C GLY A 142 -11.13 -11.06 10.77
N VAL A 143 -12.34 -11.50 10.39
CA VAL A 143 -13.40 -10.61 9.86
C VAL A 143 -14.14 -9.82 10.96
N GLY A 144 -14.12 -10.29 12.21
CA GLY A 144 -14.93 -9.71 13.30
C GLY A 144 -14.39 -8.43 13.94
N GLU A 145 -13.08 -8.19 13.85
CA GLU A 145 -12.44 -6.96 14.34
C GLU A 145 -11.60 -6.35 13.22
N PRO A 146 -12.16 -5.42 12.41
CA PRO A 146 -11.44 -4.85 11.29
C PRO A 146 -10.26 -4.01 11.79
N ARG A 147 -9.07 -4.58 11.71
CA ARG A 147 -7.81 -3.93 12.11
C ARG A 147 -6.85 -3.95 10.94
N TYR A 148 -6.43 -2.77 10.52
CA TYR A 148 -5.48 -2.64 9.43
C TYR A 148 -4.10 -3.10 9.89
N HIS A 149 -3.66 -4.25 9.39
CA HIS A 149 -2.44 -4.88 9.83
C HIS A 149 -1.77 -5.67 8.71
N GLN A 150 -0.46 -5.85 8.83
CA GLN A 150 0.30 -6.71 7.92
C GLN A 150 -0.15 -8.16 8.09
N VAL A 151 -0.34 -8.86 6.97
CA VAL A 151 -0.61 -10.29 6.96
C VAL A 151 0.69 -11.02 7.32
N SER A 152 0.66 -11.78 8.42
CA SER A 152 1.78 -12.60 8.88
C SER A 152 1.64 -14.08 8.52
N ASP A 153 0.43 -14.54 8.24
CA ASP A 153 0.09 -15.94 7.97
C ASP A 153 -0.84 -16.00 6.74
N TRP A 154 -0.28 -16.47 5.63
CA TRP A 154 -0.98 -16.57 4.36
C TRP A 154 -2.06 -17.64 4.37
N GLU A 155 -1.82 -18.77 5.03
CA GLU A 155 -2.81 -19.87 5.13
C GLU A 155 -4.02 -19.42 5.94
N LYS A 156 -3.79 -18.68 7.03
CA LYS A 156 -4.86 -18.07 7.82
C LYS A 156 -5.67 -17.06 6.99
N LEU A 157 -5.00 -16.23 6.19
CA LEU A 157 -5.68 -15.28 5.31
C LEU A 157 -6.57 -16.00 4.28
N GLN A 158 -6.01 -17.00 3.60
CA GLN A 158 -6.73 -17.79 2.61
C GLN A 158 -7.97 -18.45 3.22
N LYS A 159 -7.83 -19.06 4.41
CA LYS A 159 -8.96 -19.64 5.12
C LYS A 159 -10.03 -18.60 5.47
N THR A 160 -9.62 -17.44 5.99
CA THR A 160 -10.54 -16.36 6.36
C THR A 160 -11.36 -15.89 5.16
N LEU A 161 -10.74 -15.77 3.98
CA LEU A 161 -11.43 -15.37 2.75
C LEU A 161 -12.34 -16.48 2.20
N ALA A 162 -11.92 -17.75 2.30
CA ALA A 162 -12.76 -18.88 1.91
C ALA A 162 -14.02 -18.98 2.78
N ASP A 163 -13.87 -18.87 4.09
CA ASP A 163 -14.99 -18.86 5.04
C ASP A 163 -15.93 -17.67 4.75
N ALA A 164 -15.38 -16.49 4.41
CA ALA A 164 -16.17 -15.32 4.04
C ALA A 164 -16.93 -15.51 2.70
N LEU A 165 -16.33 -16.16 1.72
CA LEU A 165 -16.96 -16.49 0.43
C LEU A 165 -18.09 -17.51 0.61
N GLU A 166 -17.88 -18.53 1.45
CA GLU A 166 -18.92 -19.51 1.79
C GLU A 166 -20.11 -18.81 2.45
N HIS A 167 -19.85 -17.96 3.45
CA HIS A 167 -20.90 -17.19 4.11
C HIS A 167 -21.65 -16.26 3.14
N TYR A 168 -20.95 -15.64 2.19
CA TYR A 168 -21.59 -14.85 1.13
C TYR A 168 -22.52 -15.72 0.28
N ASN A 169 -22.07 -16.91 -0.13
CA ASN A 169 -22.83 -17.84 -0.96
C ASN A 169 -24.07 -18.43 -0.24
N GLU A 170 -24.08 -18.45 1.09
CA GLU A 170 -25.27 -18.81 1.88
C GLU A 170 -26.35 -17.72 1.84
N LEU A 171 -25.95 -16.45 1.82
CA LEU A 171 -26.85 -15.29 1.92
C LEU A 171 -27.24 -14.71 0.55
N HIS A 172 -26.43 -14.94 -0.48
CA HIS A 172 -26.53 -14.32 -1.78
C HIS A 172 -26.40 -15.33 -2.93
N ALA A 173 -26.49 -14.85 -4.17
CA ALA A 173 -26.28 -15.69 -5.33
C ALA A 173 -24.85 -16.24 -5.34
N VAL A 174 -24.72 -17.54 -5.62
CA VAL A 174 -23.45 -18.26 -5.56
C VAL A 174 -22.42 -17.66 -6.51
N MET A 175 -21.26 -17.31 -5.97
CA MET A 175 -20.04 -16.96 -6.70
C MET A 175 -19.06 -18.13 -6.62
N ASP A 176 -18.82 -18.79 -7.76
CA ASP A 176 -17.88 -19.90 -7.90
C ASP A 176 -16.47 -19.37 -8.19
N LEU A 177 -15.87 -18.73 -7.17
CA LEU A 177 -14.56 -18.10 -7.27
C LEU A 177 -13.48 -19.03 -6.68
N VAL A 178 -12.38 -19.17 -7.41
CA VAL A 178 -11.17 -19.83 -6.92
C VAL A 178 -10.21 -18.77 -6.39
N LEU A 179 -9.91 -18.83 -5.09
CA LEU A 179 -9.00 -17.92 -4.41
C LEU A 179 -7.54 -18.40 -4.53
N PHE A 180 -6.93 -18.16 -5.70
CA PHE A 180 -5.49 -18.33 -5.90
C PHE A 180 -4.71 -17.10 -5.38
N GLU A 181 -3.38 -17.18 -5.36
CA GLU A 181 -2.54 -16.19 -4.68
C GLU A 181 -2.80 -14.76 -5.12
N GLU A 182 -2.81 -14.49 -6.43
CA GLU A 182 -3.09 -13.15 -6.95
C GLU A 182 -4.51 -12.70 -6.58
N ALA A 183 -5.51 -13.59 -6.65
CA ALA A 183 -6.87 -13.25 -6.27
C ALA A 183 -6.95 -12.81 -4.80
N ILE A 184 -6.31 -13.55 -3.89
CA ILE A 184 -6.24 -13.21 -2.46
C ILE A 184 -5.54 -11.88 -2.25
N GLN A 185 -4.45 -11.63 -3.00
CA GLN A 185 -3.79 -10.34 -2.93
C GLN A 185 -4.75 -9.22 -3.35
N HIS A 186 -5.70 -9.39 -4.25
CA HIS A 186 -6.57 -8.29 -4.71
C HIS A 186 -7.85 -8.07 -3.87
N VAL A 187 -8.18 -8.94 -2.92
CA VAL A 187 -9.32 -8.75 -2.00
C VAL A 187 -9.00 -7.71 -0.92
#